data_AF-A0A0R1Y8A3-F1
#
_entry.id   AF-A0A0R1Y8A3-F1
#
_cell.length_a   1.000
_cell.length_b   1.000
_cell.length_c   1.000
_cell.angle_alpha   90.00
_cell.angle_beta   90.00
_cell.angle_gamma   90.00
#
_symmetry.space_group_name_H-M   'P 1'
#
loop_
_entity.id
_entity.type
_entity.pdbx_description
1 polymer ?
#
loop_
_entity_poly.entity_id
_entity_poly.type
_entity_poly.pdbx_seq_one_letter_code
_entity_poly.pdbx_strand_id
1 'polypeptide(L)'
;MYQNYTTGQTVLTLNLDFTISNNHLANTISCFVDSIPEDVLLGDTAKTGRPAYHPAMMLKILLFAFIDGTKIEADANRYNPNWQYLKEKTKEVLQSPEGRHIYSMRKYDVEPIFGHLKNVFGMRRTHLRGKKKVETDVGIAFVMMNLSKYWNRRWSKD
;
A
#
# COMPACT_ATOMS: atom_id res chain seq x y z
N MET A 1 18.26 -4.65 10.76
CA MET A 1 19.14 -4.57 9.56
C MET A 1 18.54 -3.54 8.60
N TYR A 2 19.30 -2.51 8.22
CA TYR A 2 18.87 -1.54 7.20
C TYR A 2 19.06 -2.11 5.80
N GLN A 3 18.37 -1.55 4.80
CA GLN A 3 18.70 -1.85 3.41
C GLN A 3 20.07 -1.25 3.08
N ASN A 4 21.07 -2.12 2.91
CA ASN A 4 22.42 -1.73 2.47
C ASN A 4 22.39 -1.42 0.98
N TYR A 5 22.17 -0.16 0.63
CA TYR A 5 22.37 0.31 -0.74
C TYR A 5 23.86 0.51 -0.97
N THR A 6 24.44 -0.26 -1.88
CA THR A 6 25.84 -0.12 -2.29
C THR A 6 25.94 0.78 -3.51
N THR A 7 26.77 1.82 -3.46
CA THR A 7 27.03 2.76 -4.57
C THR A 7 27.70 2.10 -5.80
N GLY A 8 28.10 0.83 -5.71
CA GLY A 8 28.68 0.03 -6.80
C GLY A 8 27.70 -0.92 -7.51
N GLN A 9 26.39 -0.81 -7.27
CA GLN A 9 25.40 -1.71 -7.87
C GLN A 9 25.03 -1.25 -9.29
N THR A 10 25.46 -1.97 -10.33
CA THR A 10 25.32 -1.59 -11.75
C THR A 10 23.98 -1.94 -12.40
N VAL A 11 23.03 -2.57 -11.69
CA VAL A 11 21.66 -2.74 -12.20
C VAL A 11 20.61 -2.59 -11.10
N LEU A 12 19.92 -1.45 -11.14
CA LEU A 12 18.51 -1.31 -10.76
C LEU A 12 17.85 -0.41 -11.81
N THR A 13 17.52 -0.98 -12.97
CA THR A 13 17.12 -0.21 -14.16
C THR A 13 15.66 0.24 -14.09
N LEU A 14 15.46 1.38 -13.42
CA LEU A 14 14.53 2.40 -13.87
C LEU A 14 15.37 3.64 -14.17
N ASN A 15 15.96 3.69 -15.37
CA ASN A 15 16.65 4.89 -15.87
C ASN A 15 15.60 5.96 -16.16
N LEU A 16 15.30 6.76 -15.15
CA LEU A 16 14.84 8.12 -15.34
C LEU A 16 16.10 8.97 -15.17
N ASP A 17 16.88 9.15 -16.25
CA ASP A 17 18.06 10.02 -16.27
C ASP A 17 17.61 11.46 -16.04
N PHE A 18 17.43 11.79 -14.77
CA PHE A 18 16.97 13.09 -14.32
C PHE A 18 18.09 13.70 -13.48
N THR A 19 18.94 14.49 -14.14
CA THR A 19 19.98 15.27 -13.48
C THR A 19 19.33 16.52 -12.89
N ILE A 20 19.26 16.55 -11.56
CA ILE A 20 18.80 17.73 -10.83
C ILE A 20 19.90 18.79 -10.89
N SER A 21 19.54 20.05 -11.15
CA SER A 21 20.50 21.17 -11.13
C SER A 21 21.24 21.24 -9.80
N ASN A 22 22.55 21.52 -9.82
CA ASN A 22 23.37 21.62 -8.60
C ASN A 22 22.82 22.65 -7.59
N ASN A 23 22.14 23.68 -8.06
CA ASN A 23 21.51 24.71 -7.22
C ASN A 23 20.13 24.32 -6.65
N HIS A 24 19.69 23.09 -6.87
CA HIS A 24 18.39 22.63 -6.39
C HIS A 24 18.42 22.32 -4.90
N LEU A 25 17.35 22.70 -4.21
CA LEU A 25 17.18 22.52 -2.76
C LEU A 25 17.43 21.08 -2.28
N ALA A 26 17.04 20.08 -3.07
CA ALA A 26 17.27 18.67 -2.75
C ALA A 26 18.75 18.33 -2.49
N ASN A 27 19.68 18.98 -3.20
CA ASN A 27 21.11 18.77 -3.01
C ASN A 27 21.59 19.40 -1.69
N THR A 28 21.10 20.59 -1.35
CA THR A 28 21.36 21.24 -0.07
C THR A 28 20.89 20.38 1.10
N ILE A 29 19.68 19.81 0.99
CA ILE A 29 19.13 18.89 1.99
C ILE A 29 19.95 17.60 2.07
N SER A 30 20.38 17.04 0.93
CA SER A 30 21.24 15.86 0.93
C SER A 30 22.55 16.15 1.66
N CYS A 31 23.26 17.22 1.30
CA CYS A 31 24.51 17.62 1.94
C CYS A 31 24.34 17.85 3.45
N PHE A 32 23.23 18.46 3.87
CA PHE A 32 22.91 18.64 5.29
C PHE A 32 22.74 17.30 6.00
N VAL A 33 21.91 16.39 5.48
CA VAL A 33 21.66 15.10 6.14
C VAL A 33 22.91 14.22 6.13
N ASP A 34 23.72 14.27 5.08
CA ASP A 34 24.98 13.52 4.98
C ASP A 34 26.07 14.04 5.95
N SER A 35 25.92 15.27 6.48
CA SER A 35 26.82 15.82 7.50
C SER A 35 26.51 15.37 8.92
N ILE A 36 25.36 14.73 9.15
CA ILE A 36 24.96 14.22 10.48
C ILE A 36 25.69 12.90 10.72
N PRO A 37 26.37 12.74 11.88
CA PRO A 37 27.13 11.53 12.15
C PRO A 37 26.19 10.32 12.31
N GLU A 38 26.68 9.16 11.86
CA GLU A 38 25.87 7.97 11.67
C GLU A 38 25.40 7.34 13.00
N ASP A 39 26.14 7.57 14.08
CA ASP A 39 25.80 7.18 15.46
C ASP A 39 24.50 7.84 15.97
N VAL A 40 24.22 9.07 15.54
CA VAL A 40 22.99 9.78 15.88
C VAL A 40 21.81 9.29 15.04
N LEU A 41 22.07 8.89 13.80
CA LEU A 41 21.03 8.45 12.85
C LEU A 41 20.63 6.98 13.05
N LEU A 42 21.58 6.11 13.37
CA LEU A 42 21.33 4.68 13.50
C LEU A 42 20.99 4.30 14.93
N GLY A 43 19.75 3.88 15.15
CA GLY A 43 19.31 3.27 16.40
C GLY A 43 19.34 1.74 16.36
N ASP A 44 18.94 1.12 17.48
CA ASP A 44 18.75 -0.33 17.56
C ASP A 44 17.65 -0.78 16.61
N THR A 45 18.03 -1.48 15.54
CA THR A 45 17.06 -2.04 14.59
C THR A 45 16.47 -3.34 15.10
N ALA A 46 15.21 -3.58 14.74
CA ALA A 46 14.57 -4.87 14.99
C ALA A 46 15.37 -6.02 14.35
N LYS A 47 15.61 -7.08 15.13
CA LYS A 47 16.31 -8.31 14.70
C LYS A 47 15.48 -9.15 13.73
N THR A 48 14.17 -8.96 13.70
CA THR A 48 13.20 -9.72 12.90
C THR A 48 12.28 -8.78 12.11
N GLY A 49 11.91 -9.17 10.89
CA GLY A 49 10.97 -8.41 10.04
C GLY A 49 11.62 -7.87 8.76
N ARG A 50 10.86 -7.08 8.01
CA ARG A 50 11.36 -6.41 6.79
C ARG A 50 12.43 -5.38 7.20
N PRO A 51 13.58 -5.31 6.50
CA PRO A 51 14.61 -4.32 6.83
C PRO A 51 14.03 -2.91 6.77
N ALA A 52 14.34 -2.11 7.78
CA ALA A 52 13.93 -0.71 7.82
C ALA A 52 14.69 0.08 6.73
N TYR A 53 14.07 1.14 6.22
CA TYR A 53 14.75 2.08 5.34
C TYR A 53 15.82 2.84 6.15
N HIS A 54 16.88 3.27 5.46
CA HIS A 54 17.94 4.03 6.12
C HIS A 54 17.38 5.37 6.66
N PRO A 55 17.65 5.72 7.92
CA PRO A 55 17.08 6.92 8.56
C PRO A 55 17.49 8.21 7.83
N ALA A 56 18.73 8.28 7.32
CA ALA A 56 19.18 9.39 6.47
C ALA A 56 18.30 9.59 5.22
N MET A 57 17.90 8.51 4.55
CA MET A 57 17.04 8.60 3.38
C MET A 57 15.63 9.09 3.74
N MET A 58 15.07 8.60 4.85
CA MET A 58 13.78 9.10 5.33
C MET A 58 13.84 10.57 5.72
N LEU A 59 14.92 11.00 6.38
CA LEU A 59 15.10 12.39 6.80
C LEU A 59 15.21 13.33 5.59
N LYS A 60 15.95 12.94 4.54
CA LYS A 60 16.04 13.72 3.29
C LYS A 60 14.66 13.94 2.66
N ILE A 61 13.83 12.88 2.60
CA ILE A 61 12.46 12.96 2.06
C ILE A 61 11.58 13.86 2.92
N LEU A 62 11.64 13.71 4.26
CA LEU A 62 10.85 14.51 5.19
C LEU A 62 11.21 16.00 5.14
N LEU A 63 12.51 16.33 5.13
CA LEU A 63 12.98 17.70 5.03
C LEU A 63 12.62 18.32 3.67
N PHE A 64 12.74 17.55 2.59
CA PHE A 64 12.34 18.01 1.27
C PHE A 64 10.85 18.33 1.22
N ALA A 65 9.99 17.42 1.70
CA ALA A 65 8.55 17.65 1.78
C ALA A 65 8.18 18.85 2.68
N PHE A 66 8.91 19.02 3.79
CA PHE A 66 8.69 20.13 4.71
C PHE A 66 9.03 21.49 4.08
N ILE A 67 10.17 21.60 3.38
CA ILE A 67 10.62 22.86 2.79
C ILE A 67 9.88 23.19 1.50
N ASP A 68 9.54 22.20 0.69
CA ASP A 68 8.74 22.38 -0.53
C ASP A 68 7.28 22.77 -0.22
N GLY A 69 6.90 22.79 1.06
CA GLY A 69 5.56 23.17 1.50
C GLY A 69 4.48 22.20 1.01
N THR A 70 4.86 21.04 0.49
CA THR A 70 3.95 19.93 0.23
C THR A 70 3.54 19.36 1.56
N LYS A 71 2.51 20.00 2.12
CA LYS A 71 1.68 19.45 3.19
C LYS A 71 1.53 17.95 2.94
N ILE A 72 1.99 17.16 3.90
CA ILE A 72 1.81 15.70 3.94
C ILE A 72 0.30 15.33 3.98
N GLU A 73 -0.56 16.34 4.08
CA GLU A 73 -1.97 16.30 3.72
C GLU A 73 -2.23 17.14 2.46
N ALA A 74 -2.78 16.52 1.41
CA ALA A 74 -3.45 17.17 0.27
C ALA A 74 -2.69 17.39 -1.04
N ASP A 75 -1.88 16.41 -1.49
CA ASP A 75 -1.77 16.15 -2.94
C ASP A 75 -2.97 15.30 -3.48
N ALA A 76 -4.11 15.45 -2.80
CA ALA A 76 -5.45 15.21 -3.32
C ALA A 76 -5.99 16.44 -4.11
N ASN A 77 -5.20 17.52 -4.22
CA ASN A 77 -5.62 18.82 -4.77
C ASN A 77 -5.12 19.12 -6.20
N ARG A 78 -4.67 18.13 -6.97
CA ARG A 78 -4.92 18.21 -8.41
C ARG A 78 -6.43 18.05 -8.60
N TYR A 79 -7.13 19.19 -8.67
CA TYR A 79 -8.55 19.23 -9.05
C TYR A 79 -8.71 18.52 -10.39
N ASN A 80 -9.16 17.26 -10.33
CA ASN A 80 -9.51 16.51 -11.52
C ASN A 80 -11.05 16.50 -11.61
N PRO A 81 -11.63 17.28 -12.53
CA PRO A 81 -13.08 17.42 -12.63
C PRO A 81 -13.78 16.08 -12.88
N ASN A 82 -13.15 15.18 -13.63
CA ASN A 82 -13.69 13.85 -13.90
C ASN A 82 -13.77 13.00 -12.61
N TRP A 83 -12.76 13.07 -11.75
CA TRP A 83 -12.77 12.39 -10.47
C TRP A 83 -13.84 12.92 -9.51
N GLN A 84 -14.12 14.23 -9.53
CA GLN A 84 -15.17 14.81 -8.70
C GLN A 84 -16.56 14.40 -9.18
N TYR A 85 -16.78 14.47 -10.49
CA TYR A 85 -18.01 13.98 -11.13
C TYR A 85 -18.30 12.51 -10.77
N LEU A 86 -17.30 11.62 -10.87
CA LEU A 86 -17.45 10.22 -10.52
C LEU A 86 -17.73 10.01 -9.02
N LYS A 87 -17.11 10.81 -8.15
CA LYS A 87 -17.36 10.78 -6.70
C LYS A 87 -18.78 11.21 -6.37
N GLU A 88 -19.25 12.31 -6.96
CA GLU A 88 -20.62 12.79 -6.77
C GLU A 88 -21.65 11.77 -7.24
N LYS A 89 -21.48 11.22 -8.44
CA LYS A 89 -22.37 10.18 -8.96
C LYS A 89 -22.42 8.94 -8.06
N THR A 90 -21.27 8.52 -7.55
CA THR A 90 -21.20 7.37 -6.62
C THR A 90 -21.87 7.70 -5.28
N LYS A 91 -21.68 8.93 -4.78
CA LYS A 91 -22.29 9.41 -3.55
C LYS A 91 -23.82 9.49 -3.66
N GLU A 92 -24.34 10.01 -4.76
CA GLU A 92 -25.78 10.04 -5.03
C GLU A 92 -26.38 8.63 -5.01
N VAL A 93 -25.76 7.68 -5.71
CA VAL A 93 -26.21 6.28 -5.73
C VAL A 93 -26.18 5.67 -4.33
N LEU A 94 -25.11 5.90 -3.55
CA LEU A 94 -24.98 5.39 -2.18
C LEU A 94 -25.93 6.06 -1.18
N GLN A 95 -26.33 7.32 -1.40
CA GLN A 95 -27.23 8.08 -0.53
C GLN A 95 -28.71 7.86 -0.87
N SER A 96 -29.03 7.34 -2.05
CA SER A 96 -30.37 6.88 -2.39
C SER A 96 -30.89 5.88 -1.34
N PRO A 97 -32.22 5.84 -1.07
CA PRO A 97 -32.79 4.88 -0.11
C PRO A 97 -32.49 3.42 -0.48
N GLU A 98 -32.55 3.10 -1.78
CA GLU A 98 -32.24 1.78 -2.32
C GLU A 98 -30.75 1.43 -2.18
N GLY A 99 -29.87 2.36 -2.54
CA GLY A 99 -28.42 2.18 -2.41
C GLY A 99 -27.97 2.01 -0.97
N ARG A 100 -28.57 2.74 -0.03
CA ARG A 100 -28.33 2.55 1.41
C ARG A 100 -28.76 1.16 1.88
N HIS A 101 -29.91 0.68 1.41
CA HIS A 101 -30.39 -0.66 1.75
C HIS A 101 -29.43 -1.73 1.22
N ILE A 102 -29.07 -1.70 -0.06
CA ILE A 102 -28.11 -2.62 -0.67
C ILE A 102 -26.75 -2.56 0.03
N TYR A 103 -26.26 -1.35 0.33
CA TYR A 103 -25.00 -1.16 1.03
C TYR A 103 -25.03 -1.75 2.44
N SER A 104 -26.16 -1.66 3.14
CA SER A 104 -26.32 -2.22 4.49
C SER A 104 -26.25 -3.75 4.49
N MET A 105 -26.72 -4.41 3.42
CA MET A 105 -26.67 -5.87 3.27
C MET A 105 -25.24 -6.41 3.20
N ARG A 106 -24.26 -5.57 2.86
CA ARG A 106 -22.86 -5.97 2.75
C ARG A 106 -22.30 -6.63 4.02
N LYS A 107 -22.78 -6.18 5.19
CA LYS A 107 -22.41 -6.74 6.49
C LYS A 107 -22.80 -8.21 6.63
N TYR A 108 -23.87 -8.62 5.97
CA TYR A 108 -24.37 -10.00 6.00
C TYR A 108 -23.79 -10.83 4.86
N ASP A 109 -23.61 -10.24 3.68
CA ASP A 109 -23.20 -11.00 2.50
C ASP A 109 -21.68 -11.03 2.32
N VAL A 110 -21.05 -9.87 2.15
CA VAL A 110 -19.70 -9.78 1.59
C VAL A 110 -18.63 -9.74 2.68
N GLU A 111 -18.89 -9.03 3.78
CA GLU A 111 -17.94 -8.91 4.89
C GLU A 111 -17.63 -10.26 5.56
N PRO A 112 -18.61 -11.16 5.82
CA PRO A 112 -18.33 -12.45 6.44
C PRO A 112 -17.48 -13.35 5.55
N ILE A 113 -17.67 -13.29 4.23
CA ILE A 113 -16.87 -14.05 3.26
C ILE A 113 -15.40 -13.62 3.34
N PHE A 114 -15.14 -12.31 3.29
CA PHE A 114 -13.77 -11.80 3.40
C PHE A 114 -13.17 -11.99 4.79
N GLY A 115 -13.98 -11.92 5.85
CA GLY A 115 -13.56 -12.24 7.21
C GLY A 115 -13.11 -13.70 7.32
N HIS A 116 -13.91 -14.63 6.79
CA HIS A 116 -13.59 -16.06 6.76
C HIS A 116 -12.33 -16.35 5.93
N LEU A 117 -12.19 -15.70 4.77
CA LEU A 117 -11.01 -15.83 3.91
C LEU A 117 -9.73 -15.40 4.64
N LYS A 118 -9.78 -14.30 5.41
CA LYS A 118 -8.62 -13.77 6.14
C LYS A 118 -8.30 -14.53 7.43
N ASN A 119 -9.33 -14.92 8.18
CA ASN A 119 -9.17 -15.47 9.54
C ASN A 119 -9.14 -17.00 9.56
N VAL A 120 -9.86 -17.67 8.66
CA VAL A 120 -9.92 -19.14 8.60
C VAL A 120 -8.95 -19.68 7.56
N PHE A 121 -8.98 -19.14 6.34
CA PHE A 121 -8.06 -19.56 5.27
C PHE A 121 -6.70 -18.86 5.33
N GLY A 122 -6.51 -17.89 6.23
CA GLY A 122 -5.24 -17.19 6.43
C GLY A 122 -4.81 -16.30 5.25
N MET A 123 -5.66 -16.11 4.24
CA MET A 123 -5.34 -15.39 3.02
C MET A 123 -5.45 -13.87 3.25
N ARG A 124 -4.39 -13.29 3.82
CA ARG A 124 -4.27 -11.84 4.04
C ARG A 124 -3.66 -11.07 2.88
N ARG A 125 -2.94 -11.78 2.00
CA ARG A 125 -2.25 -11.23 0.83
C ARG A 125 -2.27 -12.28 -0.28
N THR A 126 -2.28 -11.83 -1.53
CA THR A 126 -2.01 -12.71 -2.66
C THR A 126 -0.53 -13.02 -2.74
N HIS A 127 -0.19 -14.23 -3.16
CA HIS A 127 1.20 -14.65 -3.30
C HIS A 127 1.79 -14.21 -4.63
N LEU A 128 0.94 -13.99 -5.62
CA LEU A 128 1.34 -13.66 -6.99
C LEU A 128 1.23 -12.17 -7.27
N ARG A 129 1.99 -11.71 -8.27
CA ARG A 129 1.96 -10.33 -8.81
C ARG A 129 1.49 -10.34 -10.27
N GLY A 130 0.76 -9.29 -10.64
CA GLY A 130 0.18 -9.14 -11.97
C GLY A 130 -1.29 -9.59 -12.03
N LYS A 131 -2.12 -8.82 -12.73
CA LYS A 131 -3.59 -8.92 -12.73
C LYS A 131 -4.09 -10.35 -12.91
N LYS A 132 -3.67 -11.01 -14.00
CA LYS A 132 -4.12 -12.38 -14.34
C LYS A 132 -3.77 -13.40 -13.27
N LYS A 133 -2.59 -13.30 -12.66
CA LYS A 133 -2.13 -14.24 -11.63
C LYS A 133 -2.85 -14.03 -10.30
N VAL A 134 -3.05 -12.77 -9.91
CA VAL A 134 -3.82 -12.39 -8.72
C VAL A 134 -5.28 -12.87 -8.83
N GLU A 135 -5.86 -12.75 -10.02
CA GLU A 135 -7.22 -13.23 -10.31
C GLU A 135 -7.33 -14.74 -10.13
N THR A 136 -6.37 -15.53 -10.64
CA THR A 136 -6.34 -16.98 -10.43
C THR A 136 -6.17 -17.34 -8.95
N ASP A 137 -5.28 -16.66 -8.23
CA ASP A 137 -5.01 -16.89 -6.79
C ASP A 137 -6.29 -16.69 -5.95
N VAL A 138 -6.98 -15.56 -6.19
CA VAL A 138 -8.26 -15.25 -5.53
C VAL A 138 -9.36 -16.23 -5.95
N GLY A 139 -9.42 -16.61 -7.23
CA GLY A 139 -10.39 -17.57 -7.75
C GLY A 139 -10.27 -18.94 -7.08
N ILE A 140 -9.05 -19.47 -6.93
CA ILE A 140 -8.79 -20.73 -6.23
C ILE A 140 -9.27 -20.65 -4.77
N ALA A 141 -9.01 -19.53 -4.09
CA ALA A 141 -9.44 -19.36 -2.71
C ALA A 141 -10.97 -19.40 -2.57
N PHE A 142 -11.70 -18.76 -3.49
CA PHE A 142 -13.17 -18.85 -3.49
C PHE A 142 -13.70 -20.24 -3.82
N VAL A 143 -13.06 -20.96 -4.73
CA VAL A 143 -13.41 -22.38 -5.00
C VAL A 143 -13.21 -23.21 -3.73
N MET A 144 -12.07 -23.04 -3.04
CA MET A 144 -11.78 -23.74 -1.79
C MET A 144 -12.82 -23.44 -0.70
N MET A 145 -13.23 -22.17 -0.57
CA MET A 145 -14.30 -21.77 0.35
C MET A 145 -15.63 -22.45 0.03
N ASN A 146 -16.01 -22.49 -1.26
CA ASN A 146 -17.25 -23.12 -1.69
C ASN A 146 -17.22 -24.65 -1.48
N LEU A 147 -16.09 -25.29 -1.75
CA LEU A 147 -15.88 -26.72 -1.48
C LEU A 147 -15.97 -27.03 0.01
N SER A 148 -15.36 -26.20 0.87
CA SER A 148 -15.45 -26.35 2.32
C SER A 148 -16.90 -26.23 2.81
N LYS A 149 -17.67 -25.25 2.29
CA LYS A 149 -19.10 -25.13 2.57
C LYS A 149 -19.90 -26.35 2.10
N TYR A 150 -19.62 -26.86 0.90
CA TYR A 150 -20.29 -28.04 0.36
C TYR A 150 -20.02 -29.29 1.19
N TRP A 151 -18.75 -29.52 1.54
CA TRP A 151 -18.33 -30.65 2.38
C TRP A 151 -19.03 -30.61 3.75
N ASN A 152 -19.02 -29.46 4.41
CA ASN A 152 -19.65 -29.28 5.72
C ASN A 152 -21.18 -29.47 5.66
N ARG A 153 -21.83 -29.12 4.55
CA ARG A 153 -23.26 -29.43 4.35
C ARG A 153 -23.52 -30.91 4.12
N ARG A 154 -22.68 -31.58 3.34
CA ARG A 154 -22.88 -32.97 2.91
C ARG A 154 -22.58 -33.97 4.02
N TRP A 155 -21.64 -33.65 4.90
CA TRP A 155 -21.09 -34.53 5.93
C TRP A 155 -21.16 -33.92 7.33
N SER A 156 -22.10 -32.99 7.56
CA SER A 156 -22.40 -32.54 8.92
C SER A 156 -22.82 -33.76 9.72
N LYS A 157 -22.05 -34.09 10.75
CA LYS A 157 -22.42 -35.11 11.73
C LYS A 157 -23.63 -34.60 12.51
N ASP A 158 -24.68 -35.40 12.55
CA ASP A 158 -25.50 -35.49 13.77
C ASP A 158 -24.62 -35.92 14.94
#